data_AF-A0A439CNX8-F1
#
_entry.id   AF-A0A439CNX8-F1
#
_cell.length_a   1.000
_cell.length_b   1.000
_cell.length_c   1.000
_cell.angle_alpha   90.00
_cell.angle_beta   90.00
_cell.angle_gamma   90.00
#
_symmetry.space_group_name_H-M   'P 1'
#
loop_
_entity.id
_entity.type
_entity.pdbx_description
1 polymer ?
#
loop_
_entity_poly.entity_id
_entity_poly.type
_entity_poly.pdbx_seq_one_letter_code
_entity_poly.pdbx_strand_id
1 'polypeptide(L)'
;MPVYCHSPKHRSATQGLPSTIPSGSSVPKVTNPAVQTTTQGAKSPWSRITEVGYTTALNELSAHCHSTNELEEHGYIVRPYNPLDYVNAGICQQCHCKQTRTVSRQCTFHPSKRNKWNKKKPYKCCNAITGGAGCQTLPAHNFQPSQRALTHREFRHTPVASAEPKFRAVALDCEMAGVAGGGSEVILLCATDFVTGAVLINRLVCPRVAIADMRTRIHGITRSSLDKSTSQGQALAGWEGARSELWKYIDDRTILVGHALEHDLGALRMIHPRVVDSSILSEIAVGGRRVRFGLHKLSSELARIEIRKGGEGIHDCMEDVLATREVVLFCTRARNKKAFKSWADAKREQIRLEAERKAARQEKANRRHRNRARGGSSSYTFDSDDGDEEDLRWSDIAEDFGWPHPDTGYDPWSD
;
A
#
# COMPACT_ATOMS: atom_id res chain seq x y z
N MET A 1 12.95 -22.94 15.42
CA MET A 1 12.78 -22.50 16.83
C MET A 1 12.42 -21.02 16.79
N PRO A 2 11.17 -20.61 17.06
CA PRO A 2 10.84 -19.19 17.07
C PRO A 2 11.40 -18.56 18.35
N VAL A 3 12.33 -17.63 18.21
CA VAL A 3 12.96 -16.92 19.33
C VAL A 3 12.42 -15.50 19.36
N TYR A 4 11.78 -15.14 20.46
CA TYR A 4 11.21 -13.82 20.70
C TYR A 4 12.31 -12.79 21.02
N CYS A 5 12.26 -11.61 20.40
CA CYS A 5 13.09 -10.47 20.80
C CYS A 5 12.63 -9.97 22.18
N HIS A 6 13.40 -10.23 23.23
CA HIS A 6 13.07 -9.82 24.60
C HIS A 6 13.41 -8.33 24.83
N SER A 7 12.45 -7.55 25.32
CA SER A 7 12.66 -6.16 25.76
C SER A 7 13.05 -6.10 27.26
N PRO A 8 13.86 -5.12 27.70
CA PRO A 8 14.15 -4.90 29.12
C PRO A 8 13.00 -4.19 29.86
N LYS A 9 12.80 -4.53 31.14
CA LYS A 9 11.77 -3.97 32.03
C LYS A 9 12.17 -2.56 32.51
N HIS A 10 11.33 -1.55 32.27
CA HIS A 10 11.46 -0.21 32.87
C HIS A 10 10.66 -0.09 34.17
N ARG A 11 11.31 0.44 35.22
CA ARG A 11 10.70 0.81 36.52
C ARG A 11 9.97 2.15 36.39
N SER A 12 8.75 2.20 36.95
CA SER A 12 7.94 3.41 37.09
C SER A 12 8.44 4.26 38.26
N ALA A 13 8.64 5.55 38.04
CA ALA A 13 8.80 6.56 39.08
C ALA A 13 7.77 7.67 38.84
N THR A 14 6.82 7.78 39.77
CA THR A 14 5.80 8.82 39.84
C THR A 14 6.38 10.09 40.46
N GLN A 15 6.35 11.22 39.74
CA GLN A 15 6.48 12.55 40.36
C GLN A 15 5.44 13.52 39.77
N GLY A 16 4.84 14.29 40.68
CA GLY A 16 3.60 15.04 40.52
C GLY A 16 3.67 16.35 39.72
N LEU A 17 2.47 16.81 39.37
CA LEU A 17 2.19 18.09 38.72
C LEU A 17 2.37 19.27 39.67
N PRO A 18 2.81 20.43 39.13
CA PRO A 18 2.37 21.73 39.63
C PRO A 18 1.51 22.46 38.61
N SER A 19 0.40 22.95 39.13
CA SER A 19 -0.55 23.93 38.60
C SER A 19 0.04 25.33 38.49
N THR A 20 -0.18 26.02 37.36
CA THR A 20 -0.53 27.46 37.24
C THR A 20 -0.73 27.83 35.77
N ILE A 21 -1.82 28.54 35.46
CA ILE A 21 -2.15 29.08 34.13
C ILE A 21 -1.78 30.57 34.09
N PRO A 22 -1.07 31.06 33.05
CA PRO A 22 -1.14 32.46 32.66
C PRO A 22 -1.91 32.63 31.34
N SER A 23 -2.88 33.53 31.38
CA SER A 23 -3.61 34.09 30.26
C SER A 23 -2.70 34.91 29.35
N GLY A 24 -2.71 34.64 28.04
CA GLY A 24 -2.04 35.46 27.04
C GLY A 24 -2.50 35.12 25.63
N SER A 25 -3.37 35.96 25.08
CA SER A 25 -3.74 35.97 23.66
C SER A 25 -2.53 36.39 22.82
N SER A 26 -1.97 35.47 22.04
CA SER A 26 -1.04 35.79 20.98
C SER A 26 -1.24 34.84 19.80
N VAL A 27 -1.46 35.42 18.62
CA VAL A 27 -1.58 34.73 17.34
C VAL A 27 -0.36 33.82 17.14
N PRO A 28 -0.52 32.52 16.79
CA PRO A 28 0.61 31.60 16.68
C PRO A 28 1.59 32.04 15.59
N LYS A 29 2.84 32.32 15.96
CA LYS A 29 3.94 32.53 15.03
C LYS A 29 4.29 31.20 14.36
N VAL A 30 4.23 31.18 13.04
CA VAL A 30 4.74 30.11 12.18
C VAL A 30 6.23 29.94 12.47
N THR A 31 6.61 28.83 13.10
CA THR A 31 8.02 28.43 13.23
C THR A 31 8.15 26.99 12.77
N ASN A 32 8.84 26.79 11.65
CA ASN A 32 9.31 25.47 11.26
C ASN A 32 10.44 25.07 12.24
N PRO A 33 10.43 23.85 12.81
CA PRO A 33 11.56 23.36 13.58
C PRO A 33 12.83 23.41 12.73
N ALA A 34 13.91 23.95 13.27
CA ALA A 34 15.19 24.02 12.58
C ALA A 34 15.72 22.60 12.32
N VAL A 35 15.83 22.22 11.05
CA VAL A 35 16.49 20.96 10.63
C VAL A 35 17.89 21.30 10.12
N GLN A 36 18.90 20.63 10.67
CA GLN A 36 20.28 20.74 10.22
C GLN A 36 20.37 20.26 8.76
N THR A 37 20.67 21.19 7.85
CA THR A 37 20.84 20.89 6.43
C THR A 37 22.27 20.41 6.21
N THR A 38 22.48 19.12 6.02
CA THR A 38 23.76 18.59 5.53
C THR A 38 23.94 18.99 4.07
N THR A 39 24.86 19.91 3.81
CA THR A 39 25.28 20.30 2.47
C THR A 39 26.13 19.19 1.85
N GLN A 40 25.58 18.48 0.86
CA GLN A 40 26.39 17.66 -0.06
C GLN A 40 26.30 18.21 -1.49
N GLY A 41 27.48 18.48 -2.07
CA GLY A 41 27.72 19.14 -3.34
C GLY A 41 27.55 18.25 -4.58
N ALA A 42 26.35 17.68 -4.78
CA ALA A 42 25.90 17.19 -6.08
C ALA A 42 24.64 17.95 -6.48
N LYS A 43 24.39 18.13 -7.80
CA LYS A 43 23.08 18.61 -8.26
C LYS A 43 22.04 17.56 -7.88
N SER A 44 21.41 17.75 -6.73
CA SER A 44 20.36 16.86 -6.23
C SER A 44 19.21 16.83 -7.25
N PRO A 45 18.66 15.65 -7.59
CA PRO A 45 17.51 15.56 -8.49
C PRO A 45 16.21 16.08 -7.86
N TRP A 46 16.20 16.28 -6.53
CA TRP A 46 15.04 16.68 -5.76
C TRP A 46 14.82 18.20 -5.81
N SER A 47 13.57 18.63 -5.98
CA SER A 47 13.22 20.03 -6.06
C SER A 47 13.37 20.73 -4.71
N ARG A 48 13.96 21.94 -4.74
CA ARG A 48 14.07 22.81 -3.56
C ARG A 48 13.03 23.92 -3.68
N ILE A 49 12.13 23.98 -2.71
CA ILE A 49 11.19 25.09 -2.58
C ILE A 49 11.89 26.16 -1.74
N THR A 50 11.86 27.41 -2.19
CA THR A 50 12.37 28.54 -1.41
C THR A 50 11.36 28.91 -0.32
N GLU A 51 11.81 29.53 0.77
CA GLU A 51 10.94 29.92 1.89
C GLU A 51 9.72 30.74 1.45
N VAL A 52 9.92 31.65 0.49
CA VAL A 52 8.85 32.47 -0.12
C VAL A 52 7.76 31.60 -0.77
N GLY A 53 8.12 30.42 -1.26
CA GLY A 53 7.21 29.47 -1.90
C GLY A 53 6.49 28.50 -0.96
N TYR A 54 6.87 28.41 0.32
CA TYR A 54 6.34 27.41 1.25
C TYR A 54 4.84 27.53 1.44
N THR A 55 4.34 28.74 1.74
CA THR A 55 2.91 28.96 1.97
C THR A 55 2.09 28.61 0.73
N THR A 56 2.56 29.00 -0.46
CA THR A 56 1.88 28.70 -1.72
C THR A 56 1.82 27.20 -1.97
N ALA A 57 2.95 26.49 -1.82
CA ALA A 57 3.00 25.04 -2.03
C ALA A 57 2.09 24.28 -1.05
N LEU A 58 2.04 24.71 0.22
CA LEU A 58 1.18 24.08 1.23
C LEU A 58 -0.30 24.36 1.00
N ASN A 59 -0.66 25.56 0.53
CA ASN A 59 -2.05 25.89 0.21
C ASN A 59 -2.54 25.12 -1.02
N GLU A 60 -1.69 25.02 -2.06
CA GLU A 60 -1.95 24.19 -3.23
C GLU A 60 -2.09 22.71 -2.85
N LEU A 61 -1.19 22.17 -2.01
CA LEU A 61 -1.30 20.80 -1.49
C LEU A 61 -2.61 20.59 -0.71
N SER A 62 -2.96 21.53 0.18
CA SER A 62 -4.17 21.46 0.99
C SER A 62 -5.45 21.43 0.15
N ALA A 63 -5.45 22.06 -1.02
CA ALA A 63 -6.60 22.05 -1.94
C ALA A 63 -6.81 20.68 -2.62
N HIS A 64 -5.83 19.77 -2.52
CA HIS A 64 -5.86 18.43 -3.10
C HIS A 64 -5.92 17.33 -2.03
N CYS A 65 -6.25 17.66 -0.77
CA CYS A 65 -6.53 16.64 0.24
C CYS A 65 -7.71 15.77 -0.20
N HIS A 66 -7.52 14.46 -0.20
CA HIS A 66 -8.56 13.51 -0.55
C HIS A 66 -9.70 13.56 0.46
N SER A 67 -10.92 13.49 -0.06
CA SER A 67 -12.12 13.35 0.76
C SER A 67 -12.15 12.00 1.46
N THR A 68 -12.91 11.92 2.56
CA THR A 68 -13.10 10.67 3.30
C THR A 68 -13.63 9.54 2.42
N ASN A 69 -14.53 9.84 1.48
CA ASN A 69 -15.09 8.85 0.56
C ASN A 69 -14.03 8.31 -0.41
N GLU A 70 -13.21 9.19 -1.00
CA GLU A 70 -12.10 8.78 -1.87
C GLU A 70 -11.13 7.88 -1.10
N LEU A 71 -10.79 8.23 0.14
CA LEU A 71 -9.92 7.40 0.98
C LEU A 71 -10.54 6.02 1.26
N GLU A 72 -11.81 5.95 1.65
CA GLU A 72 -12.50 4.67 1.88
C GLU A 72 -12.54 3.79 0.62
N GLU A 73 -12.83 4.36 -0.55
CA GLU A 73 -12.84 3.64 -1.83
C GLU A 73 -11.48 3.06 -2.19
N HIS A 74 -10.40 3.68 -1.73
CA HIS A 74 -9.02 3.24 -1.96
C HIS A 74 -8.46 2.37 -0.83
N GLY A 75 -9.30 1.96 0.14
CA GLY A 75 -8.95 0.98 1.16
C GLY A 75 -8.36 1.58 2.45
N TYR A 76 -8.39 2.91 2.59
CA TYR A 76 -8.00 3.55 3.84
C TYR A 76 -9.00 3.27 4.95
N ILE A 77 -8.47 3.27 6.17
CA ILE A 77 -9.26 3.16 7.38
C ILE A 77 -9.46 4.58 7.90
N VAL A 78 -10.65 5.13 7.70
CA VAL A 78 -10.96 6.52 8.08
C VAL A 78 -11.63 6.65 9.44
N ARG A 79 -12.11 5.54 9.99
CA ARG A 79 -12.71 5.45 11.32
C ARG A 79 -12.35 4.13 12.02
N PRO A 80 -12.31 4.10 13.35
CA PRO A 80 -12.17 2.87 14.09
C PRO A 80 -13.35 1.94 13.79
N TYR A 81 -13.08 0.64 13.82
CA TYR A 81 -14.15 -0.36 13.69
C TYR A 81 -15.05 -0.30 14.92
N ASN A 82 -16.35 -0.20 14.69
CA ASN A 82 -17.37 -0.38 15.70
C ASN A 82 -17.65 -1.89 15.89
N PRO A 83 -18.37 -2.31 16.95
CA PRO A 83 -18.67 -3.72 17.20
C PRO A 83 -19.27 -4.47 16.00
N LEU A 84 -20.12 -3.80 15.20
CA LEU A 84 -20.78 -4.41 14.05
C LEU A 84 -19.82 -4.64 12.87
N ASP A 85 -18.81 -3.78 12.69
CA ASP A 85 -17.79 -3.96 11.65
C ASP A 85 -16.99 -5.26 11.88
N TYR A 86 -16.65 -5.57 13.13
CA TYR A 86 -15.96 -6.83 13.48
C TYR A 86 -16.83 -8.06 13.20
N VAL A 87 -18.13 -7.96 13.47
CA VAL A 87 -19.10 -9.03 13.21
C VAL A 87 -19.26 -9.23 11.70
N ASN A 88 -19.44 -8.16 10.93
CA ASN A 88 -19.59 -8.23 9.47
C ASN A 88 -18.32 -8.71 8.76
N ALA A 89 -17.15 -8.54 9.38
CA ALA A 89 -15.88 -9.08 8.91
C ALA A 89 -15.66 -10.56 9.30
N GLY A 90 -16.66 -11.21 9.90
CA GLY A 90 -16.63 -12.61 10.28
C GLY A 90 -16.47 -13.52 9.06
N ILE A 91 -15.62 -14.53 9.18
CA ILE A 91 -15.45 -15.59 8.19
C ILE A 91 -15.80 -16.92 8.86
N CYS A 92 -16.68 -17.69 8.24
CA CYS A 92 -17.05 -18.99 8.78
C CYS A 92 -15.88 -19.96 8.64
N GLN A 93 -15.55 -20.64 9.73
CA GLN A 93 -14.40 -21.57 9.79
C GLN A 93 -14.53 -22.81 8.91
N GLN A 94 -15.73 -23.09 8.38
CA GLN A 94 -16.02 -24.30 7.60
C GLN A 94 -16.25 -23.99 6.11
N CYS A 95 -17.24 -23.17 5.77
CA CYS A 95 -17.51 -22.77 4.37
C CYS A 95 -16.55 -21.70 3.83
N HIS A 96 -15.81 -20.99 4.71
CA HIS A 96 -15.03 -19.79 4.38
C HIS A 96 -15.84 -18.62 3.78
N CYS A 97 -17.16 -18.68 3.87
CA CYS A 97 -18.06 -17.62 3.44
C CYS A 97 -18.05 -16.45 4.44
N LYS A 98 -18.18 -15.22 3.91
CA LYS A 98 -18.20 -13.98 4.70
C LYS A 98 -19.54 -13.81 5.40
N GLN A 99 -19.54 -13.25 6.60
CA GLN A 99 -20.75 -12.97 7.36
C GLN A 99 -21.51 -11.79 6.71
N THR A 100 -22.46 -12.12 5.82
CA THR A 100 -23.38 -11.14 5.21
C THR A 100 -24.82 -11.47 5.56
N ARG A 101 -25.73 -10.48 5.41
CA ARG A 101 -27.17 -10.68 5.62
C ARG A 101 -27.80 -11.70 4.67
N THR A 102 -27.12 -12.05 3.57
CA THR A 102 -27.59 -12.92 2.51
C THR A 102 -27.11 -14.37 2.65
N VAL A 103 -26.27 -14.69 3.65
CA VAL A 103 -25.81 -16.06 3.88
C VAL A 103 -26.96 -16.92 4.40
N SER A 104 -27.06 -18.16 3.90
CA SER A 104 -28.02 -19.16 4.39
C SER A 104 -27.84 -19.41 5.88
N ARG A 105 -28.91 -19.79 6.58
CA ARG A 105 -28.82 -20.16 8.00
C ARG A 105 -27.97 -21.42 8.22
N GLN A 106 -28.00 -22.34 7.25
CA GLN A 106 -27.23 -23.58 7.28
C GLN A 106 -25.89 -23.41 6.58
N CYS A 107 -24.85 -24.00 7.17
CA CYS A 107 -23.49 -23.96 6.65
C CYS A 107 -23.17 -25.24 5.89
N THR A 108 -23.11 -25.15 4.57
CA THR A 108 -22.71 -26.27 3.69
C THR A 108 -21.24 -26.14 3.30
N PHE A 109 -20.45 -27.22 3.45
CA PHE A 109 -19.01 -27.20 3.17
C PHE A 109 -18.46 -28.58 2.81
N HIS A 110 -17.21 -28.62 2.34
CA HIS A 110 -16.43 -29.84 2.15
C HIS A 110 -15.38 -29.94 3.26
N PRO A 111 -15.37 -31.03 4.06
CA PRO A 111 -14.36 -31.22 5.12
C PRO A 111 -12.93 -31.32 4.60
N SER A 112 -12.76 -31.84 3.37
CA SER A 112 -11.45 -31.94 2.74
C SER A 112 -11.13 -30.69 1.93
N LYS A 113 -9.87 -30.23 1.99
CA LYS A 113 -9.38 -29.17 1.10
C LYS A 113 -9.57 -29.57 -0.36
N ARG A 114 -9.91 -28.57 -1.19
CA ARG A 114 -10.03 -28.75 -2.63
C ARG A 114 -8.67 -29.05 -3.24
N ASN A 115 -8.54 -30.17 -3.93
CA ASN A 115 -7.43 -30.42 -4.85
C ASN A 115 -7.70 -29.65 -6.16
N LYS A 116 -6.95 -28.55 -6.36
CA LYS A 116 -7.08 -27.72 -7.56
C LYS A 116 -6.64 -28.44 -8.84
N TRP A 117 -5.82 -29.48 -8.73
CA TRP A 117 -5.23 -30.22 -9.85
C TRP A 117 -6.12 -31.34 -10.38
N ASN A 118 -6.95 -31.94 -9.52
CA ASN A 118 -7.89 -32.98 -9.93
C ASN A 118 -9.29 -32.40 -10.15
N LYS A 119 -9.55 -31.89 -11.35
CA LYS A 119 -10.85 -31.28 -11.70
C LYS A 119 -12.03 -32.25 -11.67
N LYS A 120 -11.79 -33.55 -11.88
CA LYS A 120 -12.85 -34.59 -11.91
C LYS A 120 -13.26 -35.07 -10.52
N LYS A 121 -12.31 -35.08 -9.57
CA LYS A 121 -12.54 -35.39 -8.15
C LYS A 121 -11.81 -34.37 -7.28
N PRO A 122 -12.34 -33.13 -7.18
CA PRO A 122 -11.66 -32.05 -6.49
C PRO A 122 -11.67 -32.19 -4.97
N TYR A 123 -12.52 -33.06 -4.40
CA TYR A 123 -12.62 -33.25 -2.95
C TYR A 123 -12.49 -34.73 -2.59
N LYS A 124 -11.77 -35.04 -1.51
CA LYS A 124 -11.63 -36.42 -1.01
C LYS A 124 -12.80 -36.86 -0.15
N CYS A 125 -13.52 -35.91 0.46
CA CYS A 125 -14.63 -36.16 1.37
C CYS A 125 -15.92 -36.63 0.69
N CYS A 126 -16.03 -36.50 -0.64
CA CYS A 126 -17.17 -36.98 -1.41
C CYS A 126 -16.75 -37.29 -2.84
N ASN A 127 -17.55 -38.09 -3.54
CA ASN A 127 -17.37 -38.36 -4.97
C ASN A 127 -18.01 -37.27 -5.86
N ALA A 128 -18.14 -36.03 -5.38
CA ALA A 128 -18.74 -34.96 -6.16
C ALA A 128 -17.93 -34.71 -7.44
N ILE A 129 -18.60 -34.90 -8.58
CA ILE A 129 -18.00 -34.86 -9.93
C ILE A 129 -17.73 -33.40 -10.37
N THR A 130 -18.45 -32.46 -9.79
CA THR A 130 -18.32 -31.02 -9.99
C THR A 130 -18.24 -30.35 -8.61
N GLY A 131 -17.49 -29.25 -8.50
CA GLY A 131 -17.24 -28.55 -7.23
C GLY A 131 -18.47 -27.86 -6.63
N GLY A 132 -19.54 -28.61 -6.37
CA GLY A 132 -20.79 -28.15 -5.77
C GLY A 132 -20.64 -27.63 -4.34
N ALA A 133 -21.74 -27.11 -3.80
CA ALA A 133 -21.82 -26.25 -2.60
C ALA A 133 -21.30 -26.86 -1.27
N GLY A 134 -21.02 -28.16 -1.21
CA GLY A 134 -20.51 -28.87 -0.04
C GLY A 134 -21.14 -30.26 0.09
N CYS A 135 -20.53 -31.15 0.87
CA CYS A 135 -21.06 -32.51 1.14
C CYS A 135 -21.49 -32.72 2.60
N GLN A 136 -21.19 -31.77 3.50
CA GLN A 136 -21.67 -31.75 4.87
C GLN A 136 -22.39 -30.44 5.15
N THR A 137 -23.37 -30.49 6.05
CA THR A 137 -24.18 -29.36 6.46
C THR A 137 -24.22 -29.25 7.97
N LEU A 138 -24.01 -28.05 8.51
CA LEU A 138 -24.22 -27.71 9.91
C LEU A 138 -25.44 -26.79 10.06
N PRO A 139 -26.16 -26.86 11.19
CA PRO A 139 -27.38 -26.06 11.42
C PRO A 139 -27.11 -24.55 11.50
N ALA A 140 -25.87 -24.15 11.80
CA ALA A 140 -25.43 -22.77 11.86
C ALA A 140 -23.97 -22.62 11.40
N HIS A 141 -23.62 -21.42 10.94
CA HIS A 141 -22.23 -21.03 10.69
C HIS A 141 -21.51 -20.73 12.01
N ASN A 142 -20.22 -21.07 12.10
CA ASN A 142 -19.32 -20.59 13.16
C ASN A 142 -18.44 -19.48 12.58
N PHE A 143 -18.91 -18.25 12.64
CA PHE A 143 -18.16 -17.08 12.19
C PHE A 143 -17.15 -16.66 13.26
N GLN A 144 -15.91 -16.47 12.84
CA GLN A 144 -14.86 -15.87 13.66
C GLN A 144 -14.44 -14.54 13.01
N PRO A 145 -14.14 -13.50 13.80
CA PRO A 145 -13.57 -12.27 13.26
C PRO A 145 -12.34 -12.58 12.40
N SER A 146 -12.24 -11.98 11.22
CA SER A 146 -11.04 -12.15 10.41
C SER A 146 -9.81 -11.58 11.13
N GLN A 147 -8.62 -12.12 10.85
CA GLN A 147 -7.36 -11.59 11.37
C GLN A 147 -7.23 -10.09 11.06
N ARG A 148 -7.67 -9.68 9.87
CA ARG A 148 -7.77 -8.27 9.47
C ARG A 148 -8.68 -7.47 10.40
N ALA A 149 -9.87 -7.97 10.73
CA ALA A 149 -10.75 -7.33 11.70
C ALA A 149 -10.06 -7.15 13.07
N LEU A 150 -9.29 -8.13 13.53
CA LEU A 150 -8.61 -8.05 14.81
C LEU A 150 -7.52 -6.96 14.84
N THR A 151 -6.76 -6.80 13.75
CA THR A 151 -5.74 -5.74 13.66
C THR A 151 -6.34 -4.34 13.72
N HIS A 152 -7.60 -4.15 13.31
CA HIS A 152 -8.30 -2.85 13.44
C HIS A 152 -8.42 -2.34 14.89
N ARG A 153 -8.37 -3.23 15.90
CA ARG A 153 -8.43 -2.82 17.32
C ARG A 153 -7.23 -1.98 17.75
N GLU A 154 -6.12 -2.10 17.04
CA GLU A 154 -4.85 -1.42 17.34
C GLU A 154 -4.77 -0.03 16.69
N PHE A 155 -5.69 0.25 15.76
CA PHE A 155 -5.72 1.52 15.05
C PHE A 155 -6.07 2.67 15.99
N ARG A 156 -5.34 3.77 15.86
CA ARG A 156 -5.56 5.00 16.61
C ARG A 156 -5.58 6.18 15.66
N HIS A 157 -6.43 7.16 15.97
CA HIS A 157 -6.32 8.45 15.31
C HIS A 157 -4.98 9.09 15.64
N THR A 158 -4.46 9.84 14.67
CA THR A 158 -3.35 10.77 14.89
C THR A 158 -3.72 11.74 16.02
N PRO A 159 -2.77 12.20 16.88
CA PRO A 159 -3.08 13.10 17.98
C PRO A 159 -3.77 14.37 17.50
N VAL A 160 -4.71 14.87 18.31
CA VAL A 160 -5.35 16.17 18.05
C VAL A 160 -4.30 17.27 18.15
N ALA A 161 -4.36 18.24 17.23
CA ALA A 161 -3.48 19.40 17.25
C ALA A 161 -3.44 20.06 18.63
N SER A 162 -2.22 20.31 19.10
CA SER A 162 -1.94 20.90 20.41
C SER A 162 -1.25 22.26 20.26
N ALA A 163 -0.84 22.86 21.39
CA ALA A 163 0.00 24.07 21.35
C ALA A 163 1.43 23.78 20.84
N GLU A 164 1.89 22.53 20.88
CA GLU A 164 3.20 22.17 20.32
C GLU A 164 3.16 22.28 18.79
N PRO A 165 4.12 23.00 18.17
CA PRO A 165 4.17 23.13 16.72
C PRO A 165 4.50 21.78 16.08
N LYS A 166 3.68 21.39 15.09
CA LYS A 166 3.90 20.23 14.21
C LYS A 166 4.13 20.68 12.77
N PHE A 167 4.62 19.78 11.94
CA PHE A 167 4.84 20.07 10.52
C PHE A 167 3.50 20.25 9.80
N ARG A 168 3.43 21.16 8.84
CA ARG A 168 2.18 21.38 8.07
C ARG A 168 1.92 20.26 7.06
N ALA A 169 2.97 19.64 6.53
CA ALA A 169 2.88 18.51 5.62
C ALA A 169 4.13 17.63 5.71
N VAL A 170 3.94 16.31 5.73
CA VAL A 170 5.00 15.30 5.85
C VAL A 170 4.79 14.23 4.78
N ALA A 171 5.83 13.97 3.99
CA ALA A 171 5.86 12.83 3.08
C ALA A 171 6.44 11.61 3.82
N LEU A 172 5.81 10.45 3.69
CA LEU A 172 6.23 9.24 4.39
C LEU A 172 6.12 7.99 3.53
N ASP A 173 6.93 7.00 3.88
CA ASP A 173 6.98 5.66 3.28
C ASP A 173 7.53 4.68 4.31
N CYS A 174 7.14 3.42 4.20
CA CYS A 174 7.59 2.34 5.05
C CYS A 174 8.07 1.16 4.20
N GLU A 175 9.10 0.49 4.70
CA GLU A 175 9.38 -0.88 4.27
C GLU A 175 8.70 -1.86 5.20
N MET A 176 8.17 -2.93 4.63
CA MET A 176 7.43 -3.95 5.38
C MET A 176 7.93 -5.36 5.13
N ALA A 177 8.03 -6.14 6.20
CA ALA A 177 8.26 -7.59 6.16
C ALA A 177 6.94 -8.37 6.31
N GLY A 178 6.89 -9.56 5.71
CA GLY A 178 5.76 -10.48 5.79
C GLY A 178 5.73 -11.27 7.09
N VAL A 179 4.53 -11.46 7.64
CA VAL A 179 4.30 -12.30 8.83
C VAL A 179 3.44 -13.51 8.50
N ALA A 180 3.49 -14.51 9.37
CA ALA A 180 2.66 -15.71 9.24
C ALA A 180 1.17 -15.32 9.11
N GLY A 181 0.45 -15.95 8.18
CA GLY A 181 -0.95 -15.63 7.89
C GLY A 181 -1.16 -14.49 6.88
N GLY A 182 -0.11 -14.05 6.19
CA GLY A 182 -0.20 -13.13 5.04
C GLY A 182 -0.28 -11.65 5.39
N GLY A 183 -0.05 -11.28 6.66
CA GLY A 183 0.05 -9.88 7.09
C GLY A 183 1.41 -9.27 6.78
N SER A 184 1.54 -7.97 7.04
CA SER A 184 2.81 -7.23 6.91
C SER A 184 3.06 -6.38 8.16
N GLU A 185 4.33 -6.21 8.52
CA GLU A 185 4.81 -5.36 9.63
C GLU A 185 5.85 -4.37 9.14
N VAL A 186 5.81 -3.15 9.67
CA VAL A 186 6.83 -2.13 9.39
C VAL A 186 8.20 -2.55 9.94
N ILE A 187 9.23 -2.41 9.10
CA ILE A 187 10.64 -2.66 9.43
C ILE A 187 11.55 -1.46 9.18
N LEU A 188 11.09 -0.46 8.43
CA LEU A 188 11.75 0.83 8.23
C LEU A 188 10.66 1.89 8.08
N LEU A 189 10.84 3.03 8.74
CA LEU A 189 9.99 4.21 8.58
C LEU A 189 10.85 5.38 8.08
N CYS A 190 10.45 5.97 6.96
CA CYS A 190 11.02 7.19 6.42
C CYS A 190 9.96 8.31 6.44
N ALA A 191 10.37 9.50 6.84
CA ALA A 191 9.53 10.69 6.80
C ALA A 191 10.37 11.93 6.49
N THR A 192 9.86 12.79 5.62
CA THR A 192 10.47 14.08 5.26
C THR A 192 9.48 15.22 5.38
N ASP A 193 9.97 16.42 5.66
CA ASP A 193 9.16 17.62 5.50
C ASP A 193 8.84 17.84 4.02
N PHE A 194 7.56 17.98 3.71
CA PHE A 194 7.10 18.09 2.32
C PHE A 194 7.64 19.34 1.62
N VAL A 195 7.86 20.46 2.31
CA VAL A 195 8.32 21.68 1.62
C VAL A 195 9.84 21.72 1.45
N THR A 196 10.60 21.44 2.51
CA THR A 196 12.07 21.52 2.47
C THR A 196 12.73 20.27 1.92
N GLY A 197 12.06 19.11 2.00
CA GLY A 197 12.66 17.80 1.77
C GLY A 197 13.59 17.34 2.90
N ALA A 198 13.59 18.04 4.04
CA ALA A 198 14.45 17.70 5.16
C ALA A 198 14.00 16.38 5.81
N VAL A 199 14.96 15.52 6.14
CA VAL A 199 14.70 14.22 6.75
C VAL A 199 14.25 14.41 8.21
N LEU A 200 13.06 13.88 8.52
CA LEU A 200 12.50 13.89 9.87
C LEU A 200 12.74 12.54 10.56
N ILE A 201 12.51 11.44 9.83
CA ILE A 201 12.70 10.07 10.32
C ILE A 201 13.34 9.25 9.20
N ASN A 202 14.34 8.45 9.57
CA ASN A 202 14.87 7.34 8.78
C ASN A 202 15.39 6.30 9.78
N ARG A 203 14.49 5.43 10.26
CA ARG A 203 14.75 4.55 11.40
C ARG A 203 14.20 3.16 11.14
N LEU A 204 15.05 2.14 11.34
CA LEU A 204 14.62 0.75 11.38
C LEU A 204 13.62 0.54 12.52
N VAL A 205 12.71 -0.42 12.32
CA VAL A 205 11.68 -0.81 13.29
C VAL A 205 11.83 -2.31 13.54
N CYS A 206 11.99 -2.72 14.79
CA CYS A 206 12.01 -4.12 15.18
C CYS A 206 10.57 -4.60 15.43
N PRO A 207 10.00 -5.48 14.60
CA PRO A 207 8.64 -5.98 14.79
C PRO A 207 8.51 -6.81 16.06
N ARG A 208 7.33 -6.81 16.68
CA ARG A 208 7.03 -7.64 17.86
C ARG A 208 6.71 -9.09 17.51
N VAL A 209 6.20 -9.30 16.31
CA VAL A 209 5.78 -10.60 15.80
C VAL A 209 6.90 -11.22 14.97
N ALA A 210 6.90 -12.55 14.90
CA ALA A 210 7.87 -13.28 14.10
C ALA A 210 7.68 -12.98 12.61
N ILE A 211 8.76 -12.55 11.96
CA ILE A 211 8.80 -12.34 10.52
C ILE A 211 8.91 -13.71 9.83
N ALA A 212 8.00 -13.96 8.89
CA ALA A 212 8.01 -15.14 8.04
C ALA A 212 8.81 -14.91 6.76
N ASP A 213 8.74 -13.72 6.20
CA ASP A 213 9.47 -13.32 5.00
C ASP A 213 10.01 -11.90 5.17
N MET A 214 11.33 -11.73 5.12
CA MET A 214 11.96 -10.41 5.22
C MET A 214 11.73 -9.56 3.99
N ARG A 215 11.37 -10.13 2.83
CA ARG A 215 11.25 -9.41 1.54
C ARG A 215 12.51 -8.63 1.15
N THR A 216 13.69 -9.09 1.57
CA THR A 216 14.99 -8.46 1.31
C THR A 216 15.23 -8.11 -0.16
N ARG A 217 14.73 -8.94 -1.09
CA ARG A 217 14.80 -8.68 -2.54
C ARG A 217 14.08 -7.40 -2.99
N ILE A 218 13.15 -6.88 -2.18
CA ILE A 218 12.43 -5.64 -2.45
C ILE A 218 13.24 -4.45 -1.95
N HIS A 219 13.70 -4.47 -0.69
CA HIS A 219 14.21 -3.25 0.00
C HIS A 219 15.64 -3.38 0.56
N GLY A 220 16.33 -4.49 0.29
CA GLY A 220 17.72 -4.72 0.73
C GLY A 220 17.93 -4.98 2.23
N ILE A 221 16.95 -4.67 3.09
CA ILE A 221 17.04 -4.90 4.55
C ILE A 221 17.08 -6.41 4.87
N THR A 222 18.22 -6.88 5.35
CA THR A 222 18.42 -8.26 5.79
C THR A 222 17.99 -8.46 7.24
N ARG A 223 17.73 -9.72 7.63
CA ARG A 223 17.49 -10.07 9.03
C ARG A 223 18.67 -9.69 9.94
N SER A 224 19.90 -9.96 9.49
CA SER A 224 21.13 -9.65 10.22
C SER A 224 21.29 -8.15 10.48
N SER A 225 21.02 -7.30 9.48
CA SER A 225 21.09 -5.84 9.65
C SER A 225 20.05 -5.31 10.65
N LEU A 226 18.83 -5.87 10.63
CA LEU A 226 17.77 -5.50 11.56
C LEU A 226 18.10 -5.95 13.00
N ASP A 227 18.58 -7.17 13.18
CA ASP A 227 18.97 -7.72 14.48
C ASP A 227 20.16 -6.94 15.07
N LYS A 228 21.14 -6.55 14.24
CA LYS A 228 22.26 -5.69 14.65
C LYS A 228 21.76 -4.34 15.16
N SER A 229 20.94 -3.63 14.38
CA SER A 229 20.37 -2.33 14.79
C SER A 229 19.55 -2.42 16.08
N THR A 230 18.82 -3.52 16.25
CA THR A 230 18.03 -3.80 17.46
C THR A 230 18.95 -4.01 18.67
N SER A 231 19.99 -4.83 18.55
CA SER A 231 20.94 -5.07 19.64
C SER A 231 21.72 -3.82 20.08
N GLN A 232 21.89 -2.87 19.16
CA GLN A 232 22.52 -1.57 19.39
C GLN A 232 21.54 -0.52 19.94
N GLY A 233 20.26 -0.85 20.12
CA GLY A 233 19.24 0.09 20.62
C GLY A 233 18.86 1.21 19.64
N GLN A 234 19.17 1.05 18.35
CA GLN A 234 18.93 2.06 17.32
C GLN A 234 17.57 1.92 16.63
N ALA A 235 17.04 0.68 16.58
CA ALA A 235 15.73 0.39 16.01
C ALA A 235 14.58 0.80 16.96
N LEU A 236 13.46 1.24 16.37
CA LEU A 236 12.22 1.51 17.09
C LEU A 236 11.53 0.20 17.50
N ALA A 237 10.88 0.20 18.66
CA ALA A 237 10.24 -1.00 19.21
C ALA A 237 8.82 -1.18 18.68
N GLY A 238 8.68 -1.98 17.62
CA GLY A 238 7.41 -2.30 16.99
C GLY A 238 6.75 -1.11 16.28
N TRP A 239 5.57 -1.38 15.74
CA TRP A 239 4.73 -0.35 15.11
C TRP A 239 4.30 0.73 16.11
N GLU A 240 4.21 0.42 17.42
CA GLU A 240 3.92 1.43 18.45
C GLU A 240 5.05 2.45 18.55
N GLY A 241 6.30 1.96 18.57
CA GLY A 241 7.48 2.83 18.60
C GLY A 241 7.58 3.68 17.34
N ALA A 242 7.34 3.09 16.17
CA ALA A 242 7.29 3.81 14.89
C ALA A 242 6.21 4.91 14.89
N ARG A 243 5.00 4.56 15.32
CA ARG A 243 3.88 5.50 15.41
C ARG A 243 4.14 6.63 16.40
N SER A 244 4.66 6.31 17.59
CA SER A 244 5.04 7.31 18.59
C SER A 244 6.16 8.23 18.13
N GLU A 245 7.12 7.72 17.35
CA GLU A 245 8.17 8.55 16.75
C GLU A 245 7.57 9.53 15.73
N LEU A 246 6.69 9.05 14.84
CA LEU A 246 6.01 9.86 13.84
C LEU A 246 5.16 10.98 14.46
N TRP A 247 4.41 10.67 15.53
CA TRP A 247 3.56 11.63 16.25
C TRP A 247 4.31 12.78 16.92
N LYS A 248 5.64 12.72 17.03
CA LYS A 248 6.43 13.89 17.44
C LYS A 248 6.36 15.00 16.39
N TYR A 249 6.19 14.65 15.12
CA TYR A 249 6.25 15.56 13.97
C TYR A 249 4.87 15.90 13.40
N ILE A 250 3.85 15.07 13.64
CA ILE A 250 2.53 15.19 13.03
C ILE A 250 1.40 15.25 14.06
N ASP A 251 0.28 15.85 13.65
CA ASP A 251 -1.01 15.88 14.33
C ASP A 251 -2.16 15.70 13.31
N ASP A 252 -3.42 15.77 13.74
CA ASP A 252 -4.61 15.66 12.88
C ASP A 252 -4.77 16.80 11.85
N ARG A 253 -4.00 17.90 11.95
CA ARG A 253 -4.01 19.01 10.99
C ARG A 253 -2.90 18.94 9.95
N THR A 254 -1.86 18.16 10.23
CA THR A 254 -0.75 17.87 9.33
C THR A 254 -1.28 17.15 8.09
N ILE A 255 -0.78 17.48 6.89
CA ILE A 255 -1.12 16.74 5.67
C ILE A 255 -0.09 15.62 5.47
N LEU A 256 -0.55 14.36 5.43
CA LEU A 256 0.32 13.24 5.05
C LEU A 256 0.35 13.06 3.54
N VAL A 257 1.54 12.87 3.00
CA VAL A 257 1.79 12.71 1.57
C VAL A 257 2.42 11.34 1.32
N GLY A 258 1.90 10.58 0.36
CA GLY A 258 2.31 9.20 0.13
C GLY A 258 1.98 8.64 -1.26
N HIS A 259 2.36 7.40 -1.49
CA HIS A 259 1.99 6.63 -2.68
C HIS A 259 1.41 5.28 -2.24
N ALA A 260 0.10 5.07 -2.45
CA ALA A 260 -0.62 3.94 -1.86
C ALA A 260 -0.44 3.85 -0.32
N LEU A 261 -0.57 5.01 0.33
CA LEU A 261 -0.26 5.23 1.74
C LEU A 261 -1.19 4.44 2.69
N GLU A 262 -2.27 3.82 2.17
CA GLU A 262 -3.11 2.93 2.96
C GLU A 262 -2.31 1.76 3.54
N HIS A 263 -1.25 1.33 2.85
CA HIS A 263 -0.39 0.23 3.29
C HIS A 263 0.48 0.66 4.47
N ASP A 264 1.10 1.84 4.38
CA ASP A 264 1.92 2.44 5.43
C ASP A 264 1.10 2.74 6.69
N LEU A 265 -0.04 3.42 6.52
CA LEU A 265 -0.95 3.69 7.63
C LEU A 265 -1.51 2.41 8.24
N GLY A 266 -1.69 1.37 7.42
CA GLY A 266 -2.03 0.03 7.86
C GLY A 266 -0.93 -0.58 8.75
N ALA A 267 0.32 -0.52 8.30
CA ALA A 267 1.49 -0.99 9.05
C ALA A 267 1.83 -0.12 10.27
N LEU A 268 1.37 1.13 10.32
CA LEU A 268 1.51 2.00 11.50
C LEU A 268 0.28 1.94 12.42
N ARG A 269 -0.82 1.29 12.01
CA ARG A 269 -2.09 1.24 12.74
C ARG A 269 -2.58 2.65 13.04
N MET A 270 -2.61 3.48 12.01
CA MET A 270 -2.90 4.89 12.14
C MET A 270 -4.10 5.27 11.27
N ILE A 271 -4.98 6.09 11.84
CA ILE A 271 -6.09 6.74 11.14
C ILE A 271 -5.72 8.21 11.05
N HIS A 272 -5.68 8.74 9.84
CA HIS A 272 -5.28 10.11 9.59
C HIS A 272 -6.25 10.81 8.65
N PRO A 273 -6.78 12.00 9.01
CA PRO A 273 -7.88 12.62 8.25
C PRO A 273 -7.42 13.40 7.01
N ARG A 274 -6.16 13.83 6.91
CA ARG A 274 -5.68 14.71 5.84
C ARG A 274 -4.58 14.04 5.02
N VAL A 275 -4.96 13.36 3.94
CA VAL A 275 -4.03 12.61 3.09
C VAL A 275 -4.04 13.14 1.66
N VAL A 276 -2.85 13.24 1.07
CA VAL A 276 -2.64 13.44 -0.36
C VAL A 276 -1.82 12.27 -0.89
N ASP A 277 -2.49 11.34 -1.54
CA ASP A 277 -1.91 10.15 -2.15
C ASP A 277 -1.72 10.33 -3.66
N SER A 278 -0.50 10.16 -4.14
CA SER A 278 -0.15 10.28 -5.56
C SER A 278 -0.81 9.23 -6.46
N SER A 279 -1.00 8.00 -5.97
CA SER A 279 -1.69 6.92 -6.69
C SER A 279 -3.14 7.34 -6.97
N ILE A 280 -3.85 7.80 -5.94
CA ILE A 280 -5.23 8.31 -6.05
C ILE A 280 -5.30 9.53 -6.97
N LEU A 281 -4.41 10.52 -6.80
CA LEU A 281 -4.38 11.71 -7.66
C LEU A 281 -4.25 11.33 -9.15
N SER A 282 -3.36 10.39 -9.46
CA SER A 282 -3.13 9.93 -10.82
C SER A 282 -4.31 9.13 -11.38
N GLU A 283 -4.93 8.27 -10.56
CA GLU A 283 -6.09 7.47 -10.93
C GLU A 283 -7.31 8.35 -11.24
N ILE A 284 -7.63 9.30 -10.36
CA ILE A 284 -8.70 10.28 -10.57
C ILE A 284 -8.42 11.10 -11.82
N ALA A 285 -7.18 11.56 -11.99
CA ALA A 285 -6.80 12.35 -13.16
C ALA A 285 -7.05 11.62 -14.46
N VAL A 286 -6.87 10.28 -14.54
CA VAL A 286 -7.14 9.48 -15.75
C VAL A 286 -8.59 8.96 -15.85
N GLY A 287 -9.47 9.33 -14.92
CA GLY A 287 -10.91 9.05 -14.99
C GLY A 287 -11.40 7.90 -14.11
N GLY A 288 -10.70 7.55 -13.02
CA GLY A 288 -11.25 6.76 -11.91
C GLY A 288 -11.55 5.29 -12.23
N ARG A 289 -10.85 4.69 -13.21
CA ARG A 289 -11.10 3.31 -13.68
C ARG A 289 -10.36 2.23 -12.87
N ARG A 290 -9.96 2.48 -11.62
CA ARG A 290 -9.08 1.58 -10.84
C ARG A 290 -7.75 1.28 -11.53
N VAL A 291 -7.28 2.20 -12.37
CA VAL A 291 -5.97 2.12 -13.00
C VAL A 291 -4.98 2.81 -12.08
N ARG A 292 -4.27 2.01 -11.30
CA ARG A 292 -3.19 2.50 -10.43
C ARG A 292 -1.87 2.42 -11.18
N PHE A 293 -1.10 3.50 -11.10
CA PHE A 293 0.26 3.54 -11.65
C PHE A 293 1.26 3.41 -10.50
N GLY A 294 2.30 2.60 -10.66
CA GLY A 294 3.37 2.51 -9.67
C GLY A 294 4.20 3.79 -9.58
N LEU A 295 4.80 4.02 -8.42
CA LEU A 295 5.63 5.20 -8.14
C LEU A 295 6.72 5.43 -9.18
N HIS A 296 7.44 4.37 -9.59
CA HIS A 296 8.48 4.44 -10.62
C HIS A 296 7.95 5.08 -11.91
N LYS A 297 6.80 4.61 -12.41
CA LYS A 297 6.18 5.13 -13.64
C LYS A 297 5.76 6.59 -13.49
N LEU A 298 5.11 6.94 -12.38
CA LEU A 298 4.69 8.33 -12.13
C LEU A 298 5.90 9.26 -12.00
N SER A 299 6.93 8.84 -11.28
CA SER A 299 8.17 9.60 -11.08
C SER A 299 8.89 9.86 -12.41
N SER A 300 9.03 8.82 -13.23
CA SER A 300 9.66 8.93 -14.56
C SER A 300 8.84 9.83 -15.50
N GLU A 301 7.53 9.60 -15.62
CA GLU A 301 6.71 10.32 -16.61
C GLU A 301 6.37 11.75 -16.22
N LEU A 302 6.12 12.02 -14.93
CA LEU A 302 5.68 13.34 -14.44
C LEU A 302 6.87 14.18 -13.99
N ALA A 303 7.74 13.62 -13.14
CA ALA A 303 8.87 14.34 -12.55
C ALA A 303 10.17 14.20 -13.34
N ARG A 304 10.24 13.28 -14.32
CA ARG A 304 11.47 12.93 -15.06
C ARG A 304 12.59 12.46 -14.13
N ILE A 305 12.20 11.78 -13.06
CA ILE A 305 13.10 11.20 -12.08
C ILE A 305 12.96 9.68 -12.16
N GLU A 306 14.05 9.05 -12.52
CA GLU A 306 14.19 7.60 -12.58
C GLU A 306 14.75 7.13 -11.24
N ILE A 307 13.97 6.35 -10.50
CA ILE A 307 14.31 5.79 -9.19
C ILE A 307 14.75 4.33 -9.31
N ARG A 308 15.42 3.80 -8.28
CA ARG A 308 15.82 2.38 -8.19
C ARG A 308 16.76 1.94 -9.31
N LYS A 309 17.63 2.86 -9.75
CA LYS A 309 18.65 2.59 -10.77
C LYS A 309 19.72 1.65 -10.21
N GLY A 310 19.67 0.39 -10.62
CA GLY A 310 20.62 -0.65 -10.24
C GLY A 310 20.09 -2.03 -10.62
N GLY A 311 20.98 -3.02 -10.74
CA GLY A 311 20.68 -4.32 -11.38
C GLY A 311 19.60 -5.19 -10.73
N GLU A 312 19.03 -4.79 -9.60
CA GLU A 312 18.00 -5.58 -8.89
C GLU A 312 16.71 -4.79 -8.59
N GLY A 313 16.61 -3.51 -8.95
CA GLY A 313 15.39 -2.71 -8.72
C GLY A 313 15.01 -2.56 -7.23
N ILE A 314 16.00 -2.68 -6.33
CA ILE A 314 15.81 -2.55 -4.88
C ILE A 314 15.26 -1.17 -4.54
N HIS A 315 14.22 -1.15 -3.72
CA HIS A 315 13.60 0.01 -3.12
C HIS A 315 14.52 0.62 -2.07
N ASP A 316 14.68 1.94 -2.15
CA ASP A 316 15.24 2.76 -1.08
C ASP A 316 14.12 3.65 -0.55
N CYS A 317 13.73 3.42 0.70
CA CYS A 317 12.65 4.12 1.37
C CYS A 317 12.81 5.66 1.36
N MET A 318 14.05 6.19 1.43
CA MET A 318 14.26 7.64 1.35
C MET A 318 14.09 8.18 -0.08
N GLU A 319 14.57 7.45 -1.08
CA GLU A 319 14.34 7.74 -2.49
C GLU A 319 12.85 7.71 -2.81
N ASP A 320 12.11 6.71 -2.33
CA ASP A 320 10.68 6.55 -2.55
C ASP A 320 9.86 7.68 -1.89
N VAL A 321 10.19 8.10 -0.67
CA VAL A 321 9.59 9.29 -0.02
C VAL A 321 9.80 10.55 -0.88
N LEU A 322 11.03 10.78 -1.33
CA LEU A 322 11.37 12.00 -2.09
C LEU A 322 10.75 11.98 -3.49
N ALA A 323 10.74 10.84 -4.17
CA ALA A 323 10.07 10.68 -5.46
C ALA A 323 8.56 10.89 -5.35
N THR A 324 7.93 10.34 -4.31
CA THR A 324 6.51 10.58 -4.02
C THR A 324 6.24 12.07 -3.81
N ARG A 325 7.09 12.75 -3.04
CA ARG A 325 7.02 14.20 -2.86
C ARG A 325 7.09 14.95 -4.20
N GLU A 326 8.01 14.58 -5.09
CA GLU A 326 8.12 15.21 -6.42
C GLU A 326 6.90 14.97 -7.31
N VAL A 327 6.36 13.76 -7.32
CA VAL A 327 5.13 13.43 -8.05
C VAL A 327 3.96 14.29 -7.52
N VAL A 328 3.79 14.38 -6.20
CA VAL A 328 2.71 15.18 -5.62
C VAL A 328 2.91 16.67 -5.88
N LEU A 329 4.14 17.19 -5.82
CA LEU A 329 4.44 18.55 -6.24
C LEU A 329 4.10 18.75 -7.73
N PHE A 330 4.36 17.78 -8.59
CA PHE A 330 3.97 17.88 -9.99
C PHE A 330 2.45 17.98 -10.16
N CYS A 331 1.70 17.10 -9.49
CA CYS A 331 0.25 17.02 -9.60
C CYS A 331 -0.49 18.24 -9.01
N THR A 332 0.02 18.81 -7.90
CA THR A 332 -0.72 19.80 -7.11
C THR A 332 -0.35 21.26 -7.42
N ARG A 333 0.87 21.52 -7.92
CA ARG A 333 1.34 22.90 -8.17
C ARG A 333 0.58 23.52 -9.33
N ALA A 334 0.06 24.74 -9.16
CA ALA A 334 -0.75 25.40 -10.19
C ALA A 334 -0.01 25.58 -11.53
N ARG A 335 1.31 25.82 -11.47
CA ARG A 335 2.17 25.94 -12.66
C ARG A 335 2.17 24.69 -13.55
N ASN A 336 1.92 23.52 -12.98
CA ASN A 336 1.96 22.23 -13.69
C ASN A 336 0.57 21.74 -14.12
N LYS A 337 -0.51 22.45 -13.75
CA LYS A 337 -1.90 22.02 -13.99
C LYS A 337 -2.17 21.63 -15.44
N LYS A 338 -1.67 22.40 -16.41
CA LYS A 338 -1.82 22.11 -17.85
C LYS A 338 -1.05 20.86 -18.26
N ALA A 339 0.18 20.71 -17.78
CA ALA A 339 1.02 19.56 -18.08
C ALA A 339 0.46 18.27 -17.49
N PHE A 340 -0.01 18.30 -16.24
CA PHE A 340 -0.63 17.16 -15.59
C PHE A 340 -1.93 16.73 -16.29
N LYS A 341 -2.76 17.70 -16.71
CA LYS A 341 -3.95 17.40 -17.52
C LYS A 341 -3.59 16.74 -18.85
N SER A 342 -2.59 17.29 -19.56
CA SER A 342 -2.11 16.72 -20.83
C SER A 342 -1.60 15.28 -20.67
N TRP A 343 -0.82 15.02 -19.62
CA TRP A 343 -0.40 13.66 -19.27
C TRP A 343 -1.61 12.73 -19.06
N ALA A 344 -2.61 13.18 -18.31
CA ALA A 344 -3.79 12.38 -18.03
C ALA A 344 -4.66 12.12 -19.28
N ASP A 345 -4.79 13.10 -20.18
CA ASP A 345 -5.44 12.95 -21.48
C ASP A 345 -4.72 11.90 -22.33
N ALA A 346 -3.39 11.98 -22.42
CA ALA A 346 -2.58 11.00 -23.13
C ALA A 346 -2.70 9.59 -22.54
N LYS A 347 -2.74 9.46 -21.20
CA LYS A 347 -2.92 8.15 -20.55
C LYS A 347 -4.30 7.57 -20.73
N ARG A 348 -5.36 8.38 -20.71
CA ARG A 348 -6.71 7.92 -21.09
C ARG A 348 -6.73 7.31 -22.47
N GLU A 349 -6.09 7.97 -23.43
CA GLU A 349 -6.03 7.49 -24.80
C GLU A 349 -5.23 6.19 -24.90
N GLN A 350 -4.07 6.12 -24.23
CA GLN A 350 -3.27 4.89 -24.18
C GLN A 350 -4.07 3.72 -23.61
N ILE A 351 -4.74 3.91 -22.46
CA ILE A 351 -5.57 2.88 -21.82
C ILE A 351 -6.71 2.43 -22.75
N ARG A 352 -7.33 3.36 -23.48
CA ARG A 352 -8.40 3.05 -24.44
C ARG A 352 -7.86 2.15 -25.56
N LEU A 353 -6.75 2.54 -26.18
CA LEU A 353 -6.13 1.78 -27.28
C LEU A 353 -5.66 0.40 -26.84
N GLU A 354 -5.10 0.27 -25.63
CA GLU A 354 -4.71 -1.02 -25.05
C GLU A 354 -5.92 -1.93 -24.82
N ALA A 355 -7.02 -1.38 -24.31
CA ALA A 355 -8.28 -2.13 -24.12
C ALA A 355 -8.87 -2.61 -25.45
N GLU A 356 -8.85 -1.76 -26.50
CA GLU A 356 -9.30 -2.13 -27.86
C GLU A 356 -8.43 -3.24 -28.46
N ARG A 357 -7.10 -3.13 -28.33
CA ARG A 357 -6.15 -4.17 -28.78
C ARG A 357 -6.40 -5.50 -28.06
N LYS A 358 -6.60 -5.46 -26.73
CA LYS A 358 -6.91 -6.65 -25.93
C LYS A 358 -8.23 -7.29 -26.33
N ALA A 359 -9.27 -6.50 -26.57
CA ALA A 359 -10.56 -6.98 -27.05
C ALA A 359 -10.44 -7.65 -28.43
N ALA A 360 -9.72 -7.04 -29.37
CA ALA A 360 -9.48 -7.61 -30.70
C ALA A 360 -8.69 -8.93 -30.64
N ARG A 361 -7.65 -9.01 -29.79
CA ARG A 361 -6.90 -10.25 -29.54
C ARG A 361 -7.80 -11.35 -28.97
N GLN A 362 -8.66 -11.03 -27.99
CA GLN A 362 -9.60 -11.97 -27.40
C GLN A 362 -10.64 -12.47 -28.41
N GLU A 363 -11.14 -11.59 -29.27
CA GLU A 363 -12.09 -11.97 -30.32
C GLU A 363 -11.45 -12.94 -31.34
N LYS A 364 -10.22 -12.65 -31.80
CA LYS A 364 -9.46 -13.56 -32.67
C LYS A 364 -9.25 -14.93 -32.01
N ALA A 365 -8.88 -14.96 -30.73
CA ALA A 365 -8.71 -16.20 -29.97
C ALA A 365 -10.03 -16.99 -29.84
N ASN A 366 -11.14 -16.31 -29.53
CA ASN A 366 -12.46 -16.90 -29.45
C ASN A 366 -12.92 -17.47 -30.81
N ARG A 367 -12.60 -16.79 -31.92
CA ARG A 367 -12.87 -17.27 -33.29
C ARG A 367 -12.09 -18.54 -33.60
N ARG A 368 -10.79 -18.57 -33.30
CA ARG A 368 -9.93 -19.77 -33.46
C ARG A 368 -10.48 -20.95 -32.64
N HIS A 369 -10.90 -20.71 -31.39
CA HIS A 369 -11.50 -21.75 -30.54
C HIS A 369 -12.83 -22.29 -31.10
N ARG A 370 -13.72 -21.42 -31.59
CA ARG A 370 -14.99 -21.83 -32.21
C ARG A 370 -14.77 -22.67 -33.48
N ASN A 371 -13.78 -22.30 -34.29
CA ASN A 371 -13.46 -23.04 -35.51
C ASN A 371 -12.90 -24.44 -35.21
N ARG A 372 -12.02 -24.57 -34.19
CA ARG A 372 -11.53 -25.87 -33.71
C ARG A 372 -12.65 -26.75 -33.13
N ALA A 373 -13.59 -26.17 -32.39
CA ALA A 373 -14.69 -26.91 -31.76
C ALA A 373 -15.74 -27.43 -32.77
N ARG A 374 -15.84 -26.83 -33.96
CA ARG A 374 -16.82 -27.23 -35.00
C ARG A 374 -16.36 -28.39 -35.89
N GLY A 375 -15.22 -29.04 -35.60
CA GLY A 375 -14.82 -30.28 -36.27
C GLY A 375 -14.56 -30.15 -37.77
N GLY A 376 -14.17 -28.95 -38.24
CA GLY A 376 -13.83 -28.74 -39.64
C GLY A 376 -12.52 -29.42 -40.01
N SER A 377 -12.60 -30.60 -40.62
CA SER A 377 -11.56 -31.04 -41.55
C SER A 377 -11.55 -30.05 -42.72
N SER A 378 -10.57 -29.15 -42.77
CA SER A 378 -10.36 -28.32 -43.96
C SER A 378 -8.87 -28.07 -44.15
N SER A 379 -8.40 -28.59 -45.30
CA SER A 379 -7.25 -28.18 -46.09
C SER A 379 -6.40 -27.06 -45.50
N TYR A 380 -5.11 -27.36 -45.29
CA TYR A 380 -4.05 -26.39 -45.05
C TYR A 380 -4.02 -25.34 -46.18
N THR A 381 -4.77 -24.25 -46.04
CA THR A 381 -4.44 -22.99 -46.70
C THR A 381 -3.51 -22.23 -45.76
N PHE A 382 -2.23 -22.27 -46.11
CA PHE A 382 -1.16 -21.46 -45.54
C PHE A 382 -1.47 -19.98 -45.86
N ASP A 383 -2.14 -19.31 -44.93
CA ASP A 383 -2.24 -17.85 -44.92
C ASP A 383 -1.01 -17.36 -44.16
N SER A 384 0.04 -17.01 -44.91
CA SER A 384 1.27 -16.42 -44.41
C SER A 384 1.00 -14.98 -43.98
N ASP A 385 0.58 -14.81 -42.74
CA ASP A 385 0.73 -13.54 -42.04
C ASP A 385 1.10 -13.83 -40.58
N ASP A 386 2.18 -14.59 -40.43
CA ASP A 386 2.95 -14.71 -39.17
C ASP A 386 3.92 -13.53 -39.10
N GLY A 387 3.35 -12.33 -38.93
CA GLY A 387 4.04 -11.18 -38.38
C GLY A 387 3.67 -11.07 -36.91
N ASP A 388 4.61 -11.43 -36.04
CA ASP A 388 4.57 -11.23 -34.57
C ASP A 388 3.78 -12.28 -33.77
N GLU A 389 4.20 -13.55 -33.87
CA GLU A 389 3.99 -14.53 -32.81
C GLU A 389 4.95 -14.23 -31.65
N GLU A 390 4.69 -13.15 -30.89
CA GLU A 390 5.17 -13.06 -29.52
C GLU A 390 4.34 -14.05 -28.70
N ASP A 391 4.91 -15.24 -28.47
CA ASP A 391 4.42 -16.21 -27.50
C ASP A 391 4.02 -15.48 -26.21
N LEU A 392 2.73 -15.53 -25.88
CA LEU A 392 2.17 -14.96 -24.65
C LEU A 392 2.94 -15.50 -23.45
N ARG A 393 3.86 -14.68 -22.94
CA ARG A 393 4.66 -15.02 -21.79
C ARG A 393 3.75 -14.83 -20.57
N TRP A 394 3.67 -15.82 -19.69
CA TRP A 394 2.77 -15.79 -18.53
C TRP A 394 2.99 -14.56 -17.62
N SER A 395 4.16 -13.92 -17.72
CA SER A 395 4.48 -12.62 -17.13
C SER A 395 3.51 -11.51 -17.54
N ASP A 396 3.11 -11.48 -18.80
CA ASP A 396 2.36 -10.37 -19.39
C ASP A 396 0.88 -10.44 -18.96
N ILE A 397 0.39 -11.65 -18.69
CA ILE A 397 -0.93 -11.90 -18.10
C ILE A 397 -0.90 -11.55 -16.61
N ALA A 398 0.20 -11.83 -15.90
CA ALA A 398 0.32 -11.55 -14.47
C ALA A 398 0.30 -10.03 -14.19
N GLU A 399 1.00 -9.25 -15.00
CA GLU A 399 1.08 -7.78 -14.90
C GLU A 399 -0.29 -7.11 -15.12
N ASP A 400 -1.06 -7.61 -16.08
CA ASP A 400 -2.40 -7.13 -16.42
C ASP A 400 -3.47 -7.35 -15.32
N PHE A 401 -3.21 -8.27 -14.39
CA PHE A 401 -4.07 -8.53 -13.22
C PHE A 401 -3.50 -7.92 -11.93
N GLY A 402 -2.45 -7.10 -12.02
CA GLY A 402 -1.81 -6.45 -10.88
C GLY A 402 -0.97 -7.39 -10.02
N TRP A 403 -0.53 -8.53 -10.56
CA TRP A 403 0.40 -9.42 -9.88
C TRP A 403 1.84 -8.94 -10.11
N PRO A 404 2.71 -8.99 -9.09
CA PRO A 404 4.12 -8.73 -9.26
C PRO A 404 4.73 -9.67 -10.31
N HIS A 405 5.56 -9.15 -11.21
CA HIS A 405 6.28 -9.90 -12.23
C HIS A 405 7.06 -11.08 -11.59
N PRO A 406 7.16 -12.28 -12.21
CA PRO A 406 7.83 -13.44 -11.59
C PRO A 406 9.30 -13.20 -11.18
N ASP A 407 9.98 -12.25 -11.83
CA ASP A 407 11.33 -11.82 -11.46
C ASP A 407 11.37 -10.96 -10.19
N THR A 408 10.23 -10.51 -9.69
CA THR A 408 10.10 -9.98 -8.34
C THR A 408 10.19 -11.06 -7.29
N GLY A 409 10.58 -12.32 -7.54
CA GLY A 409 10.71 -13.36 -6.50
C GLY A 409 9.40 -13.66 -5.76
N TYR A 410 8.27 -13.44 -6.41
CA TYR A 410 6.97 -13.94 -5.99
C TYR A 410 6.73 -15.26 -6.73
N ASP A 411 6.86 -16.38 -6.02
CA ASP A 411 6.51 -17.70 -6.54
C ASP A 411 5.01 -17.95 -6.30
N PRO A 412 4.15 -17.95 -7.34
CA PRO A 412 2.73 -18.23 -7.20
C PRO A 412 2.42 -19.70 -6.79
N TRP A 413 3.46 -20.53 -6.61
CA TRP A 413 3.39 -21.93 -6.17
C TRP A 413 4.08 -22.19 -4.82
N SER A 414 4.47 -21.15 -4.09
CA SER A 414 5.03 -21.27 -2.73
C SER A 414 3.96 -21.50 -1.64
N ASP A 415 3.14 -22.53 -1.83
CA ASP A 415 2.26 -23.17 -0.82
C ASP A 415 2.34 -24.70 -0.95
#